data_AF-A0A536WCG3-F1
#
_entry.id   AF-A0A536WCG3-F1
#
_cell.length_a   1.000
_cell.length_b   1.000
_cell.length_c   1.000
_cell.angle_alpha   90.00
_cell.angle_beta   90.00
_cell.angle_gamma   90.00
#
_symmetry.space_group_name_H-M   'P 1'
#
loop_
_entity.id
_entity.type
_entity.pdbx_description
1 polymer ?
#
loop_
_entity_poly.entity_id
_entity_poly.type
_entity_poly.pdbx_seq_one_letter_code
_entity_poly.pdbx_strand_id
1 'polypeptide(L)' 'MQEESILSTSDNVSGLCAHRGCACSVAAGETYCSDYCAAAEAGEDSQREGCGCGHPECDAA' A
#
# COMPACT_ATOMS: atom_id res chain seq x y z
N MET A 1 32.18 13.21 16.11
CA MET A 1 31.33 14.00 15.19
C MET A 1 31.08 13.07 14.03
N GLN A 2 29.82 12.78 13.71
CA GLN A 2 29.45 11.70 12.78
C GLN A 2 29.87 10.31 13.38
N GLU A 3 29.29 9.15 13.07
CA GLU A 3 28.16 8.79 12.19
C GLU A 3 27.41 7.55 12.75
N GLU A 4 26.12 7.32 12.52
CA GLU A 4 24.99 8.25 12.33
C GLU A 4 23.65 7.56 12.68
N SER A 5 22.54 8.32 12.77
CA SER A 5 21.19 7.80 13.09
C SER A 5 20.41 7.34 11.84
N ILE A 6 20.33 6.04 11.53
CA ILE A 6 19.35 5.38 10.62
C ILE A 6 19.60 3.85 10.58
N LEU A 7 18.66 2.93 10.38
CA LEU A 7 17.20 3.00 10.18
C LEU A 7 16.47 2.07 11.17
N SER A 8 15.26 2.45 11.57
CA SER A 8 14.31 1.52 12.20
C SER A 8 13.72 0.61 11.13
N THR A 9 14.13 -0.66 11.07
CA THR A 9 13.70 -1.60 10.01
C THR A 9 12.30 -2.18 10.27
N SER A 10 11.31 -1.30 10.38
CA SER A 10 9.88 -1.65 10.53
C SER A 10 8.97 -0.93 9.53
N ASP A 11 9.48 0.08 8.82
CA ASP A 11 8.75 0.71 7.73
C ASP A 11 8.54 -0.24 6.56
N ASN A 12 7.37 -0.13 5.94
CA ASN A 12 7.02 -0.81 4.69
C ASN A 12 7.94 -0.30 3.56
N VAL A 13 9.14 -0.90 3.43
CA VAL A 13 10.24 -0.44 2.55
C VAL A 13 9.80 -0.32 1.09
N SER A 14 8.80 -1.09 0.67
CA SER A 14 8.25 -1.03 -0.68
C SER A 14 7.50 0.28 -0.96
N GLY A 15 6.94 0.94 0.06
CA GLY A 15 6.10 2.13 -0.12
C GLY A 15 4.90 1.90 -1.02
N LEU A 16 4.39 0.65 -1.08
CA LEU A 16 3.33 0.20 -1.97
C LEU A 16 2.18 -0.43 -1.19
N CYS A 17 0.96 -0.27 -1.73
CA CYS A 17 -0.24 -0.88 -1.19
C CYS A 17 -0.12 -2.42 -1.19
N ALA A 18 -0.46 -3.06 -0.07
CA ALA A 18 -0.42 -4.51 0.06
C ALA A 18 -1.57 -5.22 -0.67
N HIS A 19 -2.59 -4.48 -1.14
CA HIS A 19 -3.74 -5.04 -1.86
C HIS A 19 -3.33 -5.69 -3.18
N ARG A 20 -3.75 -6.93 -3.42
CA ARG A 20 -3.46 -7.66 -4.65
C ARG A 20 -3.97 -6.89 -5.87
N GLY A 21 -3.08 -6.55 -6.79
CA GLY A 21 -3.44 -5.83 -8.01
C GLY A 21 -3.68 -4.32 -7.84
N CYS A 22 -3.22 -3.68 -6.75
CA CYS A 22 -3.06 -2.22 -6.75
C CYS A 22 -1.58 -1.82 -6.73
N ALA A 23 -1.22 -0.90 -7.63
CA ALA A 23 0.10 -0.29 -7.76
C ALA A 23 0.25 1.05 -7.01
N CYS A 24 -0.74 1.45 -6.19
CA CYS A 24 -0.67 2.70 -5.43
C CYS A 24 0.53 2.77 -4.50
N SER A 25 1.16 3.94 -4.45
CA SER A 25 2.12 4.29 -3.43
C SER A 25 1.41 4.57 -2.08
N VAL A 26 2.08 4.22 -0.98
CA VAL A 26 1.59 4.45 0.40
C VAL A 26 2.67 5.13 1.24
N ALA A 27 2.26 5.85 2.27
CA ALA A 27 3.19 6.51 3.17
C ALA A 27 4.05 5.50 3.95
N ALA A 28 5.24 5.92 4.37
CA ALA A 28 6.09 5.12 5.25
C ALA A 28 5.34 4.79 6.55
N GLY A 29 5.18 3.49 6.82
CA GLY A 29 4.41 2.96 7.94
C GLY A 29 2.95 2.61 7.62
N GLU A 30 2.43 2.95 6.44
CA GLU A 30 1.11 2.48 5.98
C GLU A 30 1.21 1.20 5.15
N THR A 31 0.12 0.43 5.16
CA THR A 31 -0.01 -0.86 4.46
C THR A 31 -0.95 -0.78 3.26
N TYR A 32 -1.88 0.18 3.26
CA TYR A 32 -2.94 0.33 2.28
C TYR A 32 -3.08 1.79 1.88
N CYS A 33 -3.36 2.07 0.60
CA CYS A 33 -3.54 3.44 0.11
C CYS A 33 -4.87 4.07 0.53
N SER A 34 -5.86 3.24 0.89
CA SER A 34 -7.14 3.67 1.45
C SER A 34 -7.80 2.53 2.23
N ASP A 35 -8.81 2.88 3.02
CA ASP A 35 -9.63 1.93 3.79
C ASP A 35 -10.31 0.87 2.91
N TYR A 36 -10.63 1.21 1.65
CA TYR A 36 -11.16 0.26 0.66
C TYR A 36 -10.22 -0.93 0.45
N CYS A 37 -8.91 -0.67 0.28
CA CYS A 37 -7.90 -1.71 0.11
C CYS A 37 -7.73 -2.55 1.39
N ALA A 38 -7.80 -1.92 2.56
CA ALA A 38 -7.72 -2.62 3.84
C ALA A 38 -8.93 -3.56 4.06
N ALA A 39 -10.13 -3.09 3.71
CA ALA A 39 -11.36 -3.87 3.79
C ALA A 39 -11.44 -4.98 2.73
N ALA A 40 -10.94 -4.74 1.52
CA ALA A 40 -10.95 -5.72 0.43
C ALA A 40 -9.96 -6.89 0.66
N GLU A 41 -8.81 -6.66 1.29
CA GLU A 41 -7.92 -7.75 1.74
C GLU A 41 -8.46 -8.48 2.99
N ALA A 42 -9.25 -7.79 3.83
CA ALA A 42 -9.89 -8.40 5.01
C ALA A 42 -11.17 -9.19 4.70
N GLY A 43 -11.77 -8.98 3.52
CA GLY A 43 -12.98 -9.65 3.04
C GLY A 43 -12.72 -10.59 1.86
N GLU A 44 -13.69 -11.45 1.56
CA GLU A 44 -13.59 -12.44 0.45
C GLU A 44 -13.64 -11.82 -0.96
N ASP A 45 -13.84 -10.49 -1.06
CA ASP A 45 -13.91 -9.71 -2.31
C ASP A 45 -12.52 -9.39 -2.91
N SER A 46 -11.42 -9.82 -2.29
CA SER A 46 -10.04 -9.69 -2.84
C SER A 46 -9.80 -10.48 -4.14
N GLN A 47 -10.83 -11.17 -4.66
CA GLN A 47 -10.86 -11.76 -6.01
C GLN A 47 -11.37 -10.81 -7.10
N ARG A 48 -11.78 -9.58 -6.75
CA ARG A 48 -12.29 -8.63 -7.74
C ARG A 48 -11.17 -8.16 -8.66
N GLU A 49 -11.35 -8.38 -9.96
CA GLU A 49 -10.37 -8.08 -11.01
C GLU A 49 -10.22 -6.56 -11.22
N GLY A 50 -9.49 -5.90 -10.32
CA GLY A 50 -9.17 -4.48 -10.37
C GLY A 50 -9.35 -3.78 -9.03
N CYS A 51 -8.39 -2.92 -8.65
CA CYS A 51 -8.48 -2.16 -7.42
C CYS A 51 -9.34 -0.89 -7.59
N GLY A 52 -10.54 -0.90 -7.01
CA GLY A 52 -11.47 0.23 -7.00
C GLY A 52 -11.14 1.37 -6.02
N CYS A 53 -9.88 1.55 -5.59
CA CYS A 53 -9.54 2.55 -4.57
C CYS A 53 -9.74 4.01 -5.00
N GLY A 54 -9.91 4.28 -6.30
CA GLY A 54 -10.17 5.62 -6.85
C GLY A 54 -8.93 6.50 -7.01
N HIS A 55 -7.73 5.95 -6.82
CA HIS A 55 -6.48 6.66 -7.05
C HIS A 55 -6.08 6.55 -8.53
N PRO A 56 -5.53 7.61 -9.15
CA PRO A 56 -5.12 7.60 -10.55
C PRO A 56 -4.02 6.55 -10.83
N GLU A 57 -3.24 6.15 -9.82
CA GLU A 57 -2.21 5.10 -9.92
C GLU A 57 -2.79 3.68 -10.11
N CYS A 58 -4.05 3.43 -9.69
CA CYS A 58 -4.75 2.15 -9.89
C CYS A 58 -5.89 2.24 -10.92
N ASP A 59 -6.33 3.45 -11.32
CA ASP A 59 -7.28 3.68 -12.42
C ASP A 59 -6.61 3.65 -13.82
N ALA A 60 -5.30 3.92 -13.88
CA ALA A 60 -4.53 3.99 -15.13
C ALA A 60 -3.82 2.69 -15.56
N ALA A 61 -4.17 1.54 -14.98
CA ALA A 61 -3.49 0.24 -15.14
C ALA A 61 -4.28 -0.78 -15.97
#